data_AF-A0A2M7PJC4-F1
#
_entry.id   AF-A0A2M7PJC4-F1
#
_cell.length_a   1.000
_cell.length_b   1.000
_cell.length_c   1.000
_cell.angle_alpha   90.00
_cell.angle_beta   90.00
_cell.angle_gamma   90.00
#
_symmetry.space_group_name_H-M   'P 1'
#
loop_
_entity.id
_entity.type
_entity.pdbx_description
1 polymer ?
#
loop_
_entity_poly.entity_id
_entity_poly.type
_entity_poly.pdbx_seq_one_letter_code
_entity_poly.pdbx_strand_id
1 'polypeptide(L)' 'MSQSLSKLYVHIVFHIKINAVEIRDAEKQRLYAYMGSVIKSNESIPILINGTGDHVHILCVMSKNIALS' A
#
# COMPACT_ATOMS: atom_id res chain seq x y z
N MET A 1 -7.47 26.95 17.76
CA MET A 1 -7.80 25.74 16.99
C MET A 1 -6.50 25.00 16.71
N SER A 2 -6.32 23.78 17.20
CA SER A 2 -5.12 22.99 16.91
C SER A 2 -5.26 22.37 15.52
N GLN A 3 -4.46 22.86 14.56
CA GLN A 3 -4.33 22.21 13.27
C GLN A 3 -2.99 21.47 13.28
N SER A 4 -3.05 20.14 13.38
CA SER A 4 -1.84 19.33 13.27
C SER A 4 -1.44 19.25 11.79
N LEU A 5 -0.28 19.82 11.46
CA LEU A 5 0.34 19.70 10.14
C LEU A 5 1.25 18.48 10.15
N SER A 6 0.94 17.49 9.32
CA SER A 6 1.77 16.30 9.18
C SER A 6 1.78 15.82 7.73
N LYS A 7 2.87 15.14 7.38
CA LYS A 7 3.04 14.49 6.08
C LYS A 7 3.73 13.16 6.32
N LEU A 8 2.94 12.09 6.38
CA LEU A 8 3.41 10.77 6.79
C LEU A 8 3.72 9.95 5.53
N TYR A 9 5.00 9.84 5.18
CA TYR A 9 5.43 8.91 4.14
C TYR A 9 5.68 7.55 4.75
N VAL A 10 5.02 6.52 4.22
CA VAL A 10 5.14 5.14 4.74
C VAL A 10 5.47 4.21 3.59
N HIS A 11 6.46 3.34 3.82
CA HIS A 11 6.78 2.19 2.97
C HIS A 11 6.21 0.95 3.61
N ILE A 12 5.19 0.36 2.99
CA ILE A 12 4.49 -0.82 3.48
C ILE A 12 4.93 -2.01 2.62
N VAL A 13 5.28 -3.12 3.27
CA VAL A 13 5.71 -4.36 2.59
C VAL A 13 4.88 -5.52 3.08
N PHE A 14 4.25 -6.23 2.15
CA PHE A 14 3.49 -7.45 2.44
C PHE A 14 4.06 -8.61 1.64
N HIS A 15 4.36 -9.70 2.34
CA HIS A 15 4.78 -10.95 1.73
C HIS A 15 3.56 -11.87 1.54
N ILE A 16 3.57 -12.68 0.48
CA ILE A 16 2.62 -13.78 0.36
C ILE A 16 2.82 -14.78 1.50
N LYS A 17 1.83 -15.65 1.74
CA LYS A 17 2.02 -16.74 2.70
C LYS A 17 3.15 -17.67 2.23
N ILE A 18 3.96 -18.16 3.17
CA ILE A 18 5.00 -19.18 2.88
C ILE A 18 4.36 -20.38 2.16
N ASN A 19 5.01 -20.84 1.08
CA ASN A 19 4.56 -21.91 0.18
C ASN A 19 3.24 -21.63 -0.57
N ALA A 20 2.83 -20.38 -0.69
CA ALA A 20 1.70 -19.99 -1.53
C ALA A 20 2.12 -19.77 -3.00
N VAL A 21 1.13 -19.60 -3.86
CA VAL A 21 1.34 -19.24 -5.27
C VAL A 21 1.86 -17.81 -5.36
N GLU A 22 2.89 -17.61 -6.18
CA GLU A 22 3.44 -16.29 -6.47
C GLU A 22 2.43 -15.35 -7.14
N ILE A 23 2.66 -14.05 -6.98
CA ILE A 23 1.93 -12.99 -7.65
C ILE A 23 2.29 -13.04 -9.15
N ARG A 24 1.42 -13.67 -9.92
CA ARG A 24 1.58 -13.84 -11.37
C ARG A 24 1.53 -12.49 -12.11
N ASP A 25 2.32 -12.36 -13.16
CA ASP A 25 2.35 -11.18 -14.02
C ASP A 25 0.97 -10.80 -14.60
N ALA A 26 0.13 -11.80 -14.89
CA ALA A 26 -1.23 -11.59 -15.39
C ALA A 26 -2.15 -10.90 -14.36
N GLU A 27 -1.90 -11.08 -13.07
CA GLU A 27 -2.76 -10.58 -11.99
C GLU A 27 -2.20 -9.33 -11.30
N LYS A 28 -0.87 -9.10 -11.37
CA LYS A 28 -0.20 -8.05 -10.59
C LYS A 28 -0.80 -6.66 -10.79
N GLN A 29 -1.15 -6.29 -12.03
CA GLN A 29 -1.74 -4.98 -12.32
C GLN A 29 -3.10 -4.79 -11.66
N ARG A 30 -3.94 -5.83 -11.69
CA ARG A 30 -5.25 -5.80 -11.03
C ARG A 30 -5.10 -5.76 -9.51
N LEU A 31 -4.15 -6.50 -8.95
CA LEU A 31 -3.83 -6.49 -7.53
C LEU A 31 -3.36 -5.10 -7.07
N TYR A 32 -2.45 -4.46 -7.81
CA TYR A 32 -1.95 -3.13 -7.50
C TYR A 32 -3.04 -2.06 -7.61
N ALA A 33 -3.91 -2.16 -8.62
CA ALA A 33 -5.07 -1.29 -8.75
C ALA A 33 -6.03 -1.43 -7.55
N TYR A 34 -6.28 -2.65 -7.09
CA TYR A 34 -7.08 -2.92 -5.90
C TYR A 34 -6.46 -2.29 -4.65
N MET A 35 -5.16 -2.51 -4.40
CA MET A 35 -4.45 -1.90 -3.27
C MET A 35 -4.50 -0.36 -3.32
N GLY A 36 -4.30 0.22 -4.51
CA GLY A 36 -4.42 1.66 -4.73
C GLY A 36 -5.82 2.19 -4.38
N SER A 37 -6.87 1.43 -4.67
CA SER A 37 -8.25 1.80 -4.30
C SER A 37 -8.45 1.83 -2.78
N VAL A 38 -7.88 0.84 -2.06
CA VAL A 38 -7.94 0.76 -0.59
C VAL A 38 -7.17 1.90 0.07
N ILE A 39 -5.99 2.26 -0.45
CA ILE A 39 -5.22 3.40 0.06
C ILE A 39 -6.02 4.70 -0.10
N LYS A 40 -6.63 4.91 -1.27
CA LYS A 40 -7.46 6.09 -1.54
C LYS A 40 -8.70 6.15 -0.65
N SER A 41 -9.37 5.02 -0.40
CA SER A 41 -10.54 4.99 0.49
C SER A 41 -10.21 5.31 1.94
N ASN A 42 -8.94 5.14 2.34
CA ASN A 42 -8.40 5.50 3.65
C ASN A 42 -7.82 6.92 3.68
N GLU A 43 -8.32 7.81 2.81
CA GLU A 43 -7.87 9.21 2.70
C GLU A 43 -6.35 9.38 2.53
N SER A 44 -5.69 8.35 2.00
CA SER A 44 -4.25 8.29 1.80
C SER A 44 -3.93 8.36 0.30
N ILE A 45 -2.70 8.75 -0.03
CA ILE A 45 -2.28 8.99 -1.42
C ILE A 45 -1.25 7.93 -1.82
N PRO A 46 -1.58 6.98 -2.72
CA PRO A 46 -0.58 6.05 -3.24
C PRO A 46 0.41 6.82 -4.14
N ILE A 47 1.71 6.61 -3.92
CA ILE A 47 2.79 7.19 -4.73
C ILE A 47 3.33 6.14 -5.70
N LEU A 48 3.65 4.94 -5.19
CA LEU A 48 4.13 3.82 -5.98
C LEU A 48 3.63 2.51 -5.39
N ILE A 49 3.18 1.61 -6.25
CA ILE A 49 2.86 0.22 -5.91
C ILE A 49 3.57 -0.66 -6.93
N ASN A 50 4.46 -1.52 -6.45
CA ASN A 50 5.18 -2.49 -7.26
C ASN A 50 5.53 -3.71 -6.39
N GLY A 51 6.27 -4.67 -6.94
CA GLY A 51 6.65 -5.86 -6.19
C GLY A 51 7.25 -6.92 -7.09
N THR A 52 7.46 -8.09 -6.51
CA THR A 52 7.93 -9.30 -7.18
C THR A 52 7.03 -10.47 -6.78
N GLY A 53 7.36 -11.69 -7.22
CA GLY A 53 6.50 -12.86 -7.07
C GLY A 53 6.05 -13.15 -5.64
N ASP A 54 6.87 -12.84 -4.64
CA ASP A 54 6.62 -13.19 -3.25
C ASP A 54 6.23 -12.00 -2.34
N HIS A 55 6.37 -10.75 -2.79
CA HIS A 55 5.97 -9.59 -1.99
C HIS A 55 5.61 -8.34 -2.80
N VAL A 56 4.85 -7.45 -2.16
CA VAL A 56 4.46 -6.14 -2.69
C VAL A 56 5.05 -5.03 -1.84
N HIS A 57 5.56 -4.00 -2.50
CA HIS A 57 5.97 -2.74 -1.92
C HIS A 57 4.97 -1.63 -2.26
N ILE A 58 4.61 -0.84 -1.24
CA ILE A 58 3.73 0.30 -1.37
C ILE A 58 4.41 1.51 -0.74
N LEU A 59 4.62 2.56 -1.51
CA LEU A 59 4.95 3.89 -1.00
C LEU A 59 3.70 4.76 -1.06
N CYS A 60 3.29 5.33 0.07
CA CYS A 60 2.13 6.22 0.14
C CYS A 60 2.35 7.40 1.10
N VAL A 61 1.54 8.45 0.92
CA VAL A 61 1.30 9.45 1.96
C VAL A 61 0.09 8.97 2.76
N MET A 62 0.30 8.57 4.00
CA MET A 62 -0.74 8.06 4.89
C MET A 62 -1.50 9.21 5.56
N SER A 63 -2.82 9.06 5.67
CA SER A 63 -3.65 9.98 6.46
C SER A 63 -3.21 9.98 7.92
N LYS A 64 -3.12 11.16 8.52
CA LYS A 64 -2.82 11.34 9.95
C LYS A 64 -3.95 10.86 10.88
N ASN A 65 -5.12 10.57 10.31
CA ASN A 65 -6.31 10.14 11.04
C ASN A 65 -6.34 8.61 11.24
N ILE A 66 -5.36 7.88 10.70
CA ILE A 66 -5.26 6.42 10.77
C ILE A 66 -3.97 6.06 11.52
N ALA A 67 -4.09 5.18 12.51
CA ALA A 67 -2.95 4.64 13.22
C ALA A 67 -2.25 3.57 12.36
N LEU A 68 -0.91 3.60 12.34
CA LEU A 68 -0.12 2.50 11.79
C LEU A 68 -0.08 1.36 12.81
N SER A 69 -0.33 0.13 12.37
CA SER A 69 -0.35 -1.09 13.19
C SER A 69 0.67 -2.11 12.72
#